data_AF-A0A4R7X688-F1
#
_entry.id   AF-A0A4R7X688-F1
#
_cell.length_a   1.000
_cell.length_b   1.000
_cell.length_c   1.000
_cell.angle_alpha   90.00
_cell.angle_beta   90.00
_cell.angle_gamma   90.00
#
_symmetry.space_group_name_H-M   'P 1'
#
loop_
_entity.id
_entity.type
_entity.pdbx_description
1 polymer ?
#
loop_
_entity_poly.entity_id
_entity_poly.type
_entity_poly.pdbx_seq_one_letter_code
_entity_poly.pdbx_strand_id
1 'polypeptide(L)'
;MLLMVRTALAGGGITFGTEDTFRPYLDRGELVSVLGEYLAPFPGFYLYYPNRHNLAPKLRALIDHVRAFRVNAQRPVDHVQT
;
A
#
# COMPACT_ATOMS: atom_id res chain seq x y z
N MET A 1 0.57 5.89 10.25
CA MET A 1 -0.85 6.31 10.15
C MET A 1 -1.69 6.07 11.41
N LEU A 2 -1.10 5.63 12.54
CA LEU A 2 -1.88 5.20 13.72
C LEU A 2 -2.86 6.25 14.26
N LEU A 3 -2.48 7.54 14.26
CA LEU A 3 -3.35 8.61 14.73
C LEU A 3 -4.62 8.72 13.90
N MET A 4 -4.50 8.75 12.57
CA MET A 4 -5.63 8.89 11.65
C MET A 4 -6.62 7.73 11.77
N VAL A 5 -6.10 6.50 11.88
CA VAL A 5 -6.91 5.30 12.08
C VAL A 5 -7.67 5.37 13.41
N ARG A 6 -6.98 5.72 14.51
CA ARG A 6 -7.61 5.82 15.84
C ARG A 6 -8.68 6.91 15.88
N THR A 7 -8.47 8.03 15.21
CA THR A 7 -9.48 9.10 15.12
C THR A 7 -10.71 8.62 14.35
N ALA A 8 -10.54 7.92 13.23
CA ALA A 8 -11.67 7.36 12.48
C ALA A 8 -12.44 6.31 13.30
N LEU A 9 -11.74 5.41 13.99
CA LEU A 9 -12.35 4.41 14.88
C LEU A 9 -13.10 5.06 16.06
N ALA A 10 -12.66 6.23 16.52
CA ALA A 10 -13.34 6.99 17.57
C ALA A 10 -14.53 7.83 17.05
N GLY A 11 -14.91 7.71 15.77
CA GLY A 11 -15.98 8.49 15.16
C GLY A 11 -15.59 9.94 14.83
N GLY A 12 -14.29 10.24 14.76
CA GLY A 12 -13.77 11.58 14.47
C GLY A 12 -13.85 11.99 12.99
N GLY A 13 -14.48 11.18 12.12
CA GLY A 13 -14.74 11.50 10.72
C GLY A 13 -14.14 10.51 9.72
N ILE A 14 -13.96 10.97 8.48
CA ILE A 14 -13.44 10.19 7.36
C ILE A 14 -11.91 10.32 7.28
N THR A 15 -11.23 9.23 6.91
CA THR A 15 -9.79 9.21 6.71
C THR A 15 -9.43 8.46 5.43
N PHE A 16 -8.18 8.61 4.97
CA PHE A 16 -7.67 7.99 3.74
C PHE A 16 -6.22 7.52 3.94
N GLY A 17 -5.80 6.56 3.12
CA GLY A 17 -4.43 6.05 3.10
C GLY A 17 -4.33 4.68 2.43
N THR A 18 -3.26 3.93 2.71
CA THR A 18 -3.03 2.64 2.05
C THR A 18 -3.98 1.57 2.57
N GLU A 19 -4.52 0.76 1.66
CA GLU A 19 -5.50 -0.29 1.96
C GLU A 19 -5.00 -1.27 3.03
N ASP A 20 -3.74 -1.70 2.96
CA ASP A 20 -3.13 -2.60 3.94
C ASP A 20 -3.23 -2.10 5.38
N THR A 21 -3.20 -0.78 5.58
CA THR A 21 -3.31 -0.19 6.92
C THR A 21 -4.73 -0.33 7.48
N PHE A 22 -5.74 -0.28 6.61
CA PHE A 22 -7.16 -0.33 7.00
C PHE A 22 -7.75 -1.74 6.94
N ARG A 23 -7.17 -2.64 6.16
CA ARG A 23 -7.64 -4.02 5.95
C ARG A 23 -8.09 -4.72 7.23
N PRO A 24 -7.32 -4.71 8.34
CA PRO A 24 -7.75 -5.40 9.56
C PRO A 24 -9.01 -4.80 10.20
N TYR A 25 -9.26 -3.51 10.01
CA TYR A 25 -10.40 -2.80 10.58
C TYR A 25 -11.64 -2.89 9.69
N LEU A 26 -11.43 -2.96 8.36
CA LEU A 26 -12.47 -3.25 7.38
C LEU A 26 -12.98 -4.69 7.54
N ASP A 27 -12.08 -5.67 7.66
CA ASP A 27 -12.43 -7.09 7.83
C ASP A 27 -13.21 -7.33 9.14
N ARG A 28 -12.96 -6.53 10.18
CA ARG A 28 -13.69 -6.58 11.46
C ARG A 28 -14.99 -5.76 11.47
N GLY A 29 -15.29 -5.02 10.40
CA GLY A 29 -16.46 -4.15 10.31
C GLY A 29 -16.40 -2.90 11.20
N GLU A 30 -15.22 -2.56 11.75
CA GLU A 30 -15.03 -1.34 12.55
C GLU A 30 -14.97 -0.08 11.69
N LEU A 31 -14.56 -0.24 10.43
CA LEU A 31 -14.55 0.82 9.42
C LEU A 31 -15.27 0.33 8.16
N VAL A 32 -15.77 1.27 7.36
CA VAL A 32 -16.34 0.97 6.04
C VAL A 32 -15.61 1.80 4.98
N SER A 33 -15.37 1.19 3.82
CA SER A 33 -14.84 1.91 2.66
C SER A 33 -15.94 2.76 2.05
N VAL A 34 -15.62 4.01 1.73
CA VAL A 34 -16.53 4.96 1.07
C VAL A 34 -15.86 5.51 -0.19
N LEU A 35 -16.67 5.92 -1.18
CA LEU A 35 -16.20 6.50 -2.43
C LEU A 35 -15.24 5.60 -3.24
N GLY A 36 -15.45 4.28 -3.23
CA GLY A 36 -14.60 3.31 -3.93
C GLY A 36 -14.33 3.66 -5.40
N GLU A 37 -15.36 4.11 -6.11
CA GLU A 37 -15.28 4.54 -7.53
C GLU A 37 -14.36 5.75 -7.78
N TYR A 38 -14.01 6.51 -6.74
CA TYR A 38 -13.16 7.69 -6.83
C TYR A 38 -11.74 7.45 -6.31
N LEU A 39 -11.41 6.23 -5.86
CA LEU A 39 -10.09 5.89 -5.36
C LEU A 39 -9.16 5.58 -6.54
N ALA A 40 -8.17 6.45 -6.77
CA ALA A 40 -7.16 6.20 -7.79
C ALA A 40 -6.26 5.02 -7.40
N PRO A 41 -5.87 4.16 -8.36
CA PRO A 41 -4.95 3.06 -8.07
C PRO A 41 -3.59 3.59 -7.62
N PHE A 42 -3.06 3.00 -6.55
CA PHE A 42 -1.74 3.37 -6.04
C PHE A 42 -0.63 2.73 -6.90
N PRO A 43 0.26 3.52 -7.53
CA PRO A 43 1.30 2.99 -8.41
C PRO A 43 2.41 2.21 -7.67
N GLY A 44 2.33 2.16 -6.34
CA GLY A 44 3.29 1.48 -5.49
C GLY A 44 4.47 2.37 -5.09
N PHE A 45 5.38 1.80 -4.32
CA PHE A 45 6.59 2.48 -3.87
C PHE A 45 7.67 2.50 -4.96
N TYR A 46 8.52 3.51 -4.96
CA TYR A 46 9.65 3.63 -5.88
C TYR A 46 10.97 3.59 -5.12
N LEU A 47 11.97 2.88 -5.65
CA LEU A 47 13.32 2.89 -5.13
C LEU A 47 14.14 3.95 -5.87
N TYR A 48 14.50 5.03 -5.18
CA TYR A 48 15.31 6.10 -5.75
C TYR A 48 16.79 5.93 -5.39
N TYR A 49 17.67 6.01 -6.38
CA TYR A 49 19.13 5.99 -6.20
C TYR A 49 19.82 6.89 -7.25
N PRO A 50 20.94 7.54 -6.90
CA PRO A 50 21.48 8.68 -7.66
C PRO A 50 22.25 8.32 -8.95
N ASN A 51 22.76 7.08 -9.12
CA ASN A 51 23.60 6.71 -10.26
C ASN A 51 23.02 5.52 -11.06
N ARG A 52 22.63 5.78 -12.30
CA ARG A 52 22.07 4.80 -13.25
C ARG A 52 23.13 4.10 -14.11
N HIS A 53 24.34 4.65 -14.23
CA HIS A 53 25.38 4.12 -15.12
C HIS A 53 26.34 3.16 -14.41
N ASN A 54 26.70 3.43 -13.15
CA ASN A 54 27.65 2.61 -12.40
C ASN A 54 27.03 2.05 -11.10
N LEU A 55 26.02 1.20 -11.28
CA LEU A 55 25.32 0.51 -10.20
C LEU A 55 26.29 -0.46 -9.50
N ALA A 56 26.64 -0.18 -8.24
CA ALA A 56 27.45 -1.08 -7.43
C ALA A 56 26.78 -2.48 -7.39
N PRO A 57 27.54 -3.59 -7.48
CA PRO A 57 26.98 -4.95 -7.51
C PRO A 57 26.03 -5.26 -6.36
N LYS A 58 26.31 -4.72 -5.16
CA LYS A 58 25.45 -4.86 -3.97
C LYS A 58 24.08 -4.17 -4.16
N LEU A 59 24.04 -2.99 -4.76
CA LEU A 59 22.79 -2.26 -5.01
C LEU A 59 21.97 -2.94 -6.11
N ARG A 60 22.63 -3.50 -7.14
CA ARG A 60 21.96 -4.30 -8.17
C ARG A 60 21.28 -5.53 -7.54
N ALA A 61 22.01 -6.30 -6.72
CA ALA A 61 21.43 -7.45 -6.02
C ALA A 61 20.22 -7.08 -5.14
N LEU A 62 20.28 -5.93 -4.45
CA LEU A 62 19.14 -5.43 -3.69
C LEU A 62 17.95 -5.06 -4.59
N ILE A 63 18.19 -4.35 -5.70
CA ILE A 63 17.14 -3.99 -6.66
C ILE A 63 16.46 -5.24 -7.22
N ASP A 64 17.25 -6.24 -7.61
CA ASP A 64 16.76 -7.49 -8.18
C ASP A 64 15.93 -8.25 -7.14
N HIS A 65 16.40 -8.30 -5.89
CA HIS A 65 15.66 -8.91 -4.78
C HIS A 65 14.32 -8.20 -4.53
N VAL A 66 14.32 -6.86 -4.43
CA VAL A 66 13.10 -6.07 -4.21
C VAL A 66 12.13 -6.21 -5.38
N ARG A 67 12.62 -6.27 -6.63
CA ARG A 67 11.78 -6.50 -7.81
C ARG A 67 11.13 -7.88 -7.78
N ALA A 68 11.88 -8.93 -7.47
CA ALA A 68 11.33 -10.28 -7.35
C ALA A 68 10.29 -10.37 -6.22
N PHE A 69 10.58 -9.72 -5.08
CA PHE A 69 9.62 -9.62 -3.97
C PHE A 69 8.31 -8.92 -4.39
N ARG A 70 8.40 -7.82 -5.15
CA ARG A 70 7.22 -7.11 -5.68
C ARG A 70 6.35 -7.99 -6.56
N VAL A 71 6.94 -8.73 -7.50
CA VAL A 71 6.18 -9.64 -8.40
C VAL A 71 5.40 -10.68 -7.58
N ASN A 72 6.00 -11.19 -6.51
CA ASN A 72 5.33 -12.17 -5.63
C ASN A 72 4.26 -11.52 -4.73
N ALA A 73 4.46 -10.28 -4.29
CA ALA A 73 3.52 -9.54 -3.46
C ALA A 73 2.34 -8.93 -4.25
N GLN A 74 2.48 -8.71 -5.56
CA GLN A 74 1.45 -8.17 -6.46
C GLN A 74 0.49 -9.24 -6.98
N ARG A 75 0.52 -10.46 -6.45
CA ARG A 75 -0.54 -11.45 -6.68
C ARG A 75 -1.86 -10.79 -6.23
N PRO A 76 -2.85 -10.63 -7.13
CA PRO A 76 -4.00 -9.80 -6.83
C PRO A 76 -4.74 -10.40 -5.64
N VAL A 77 -4.86 -9.63 -4.55
CA VAL A 77 -5.91 -9.84 -3.57
C VAL A 77 -7.18 -9.40 -4.30
N ASP A 78 -7.95 -10.38 -4.74
CA ASP A 78 -9.17 -10.21 -5.51
C ASP A 78 -9.96 -9.02 -4.96
N HIS A 79 -10.12 -8.01 -5.80
CA HIS A 79 -11.11 -6.98 -5.58
C HIS A 79 -12.46 -7.69 -5.58
N VAL A 80 -13.01 -7.91 -4.39
CA VAL A 80 -14.39 -8.32 -4.18
C VAL A 80 -15.24 -7.26 -4.87
N GLN A 81 -15.62 -7.57 -6.11
CA GLN A 81 -16.81 -7.01 -6.73
C GLN A 81 -18.00 -7.48 -5.88
N THR A 82 -18.67 -6.55 -5.19
CA THR A 82 -20.14 -6.37 -5.12
C THR A 82 -20.43 -5.17 -4.24
#